data_AF-A0A2W1JNB5-F1
#
_entry.id   AF-A0A2W1JNB5-F1
#
_cell.length_a   1.000
_cell.length_b   1.000
_cell.length_c   1.000
_cell.angle_alpha   90.00
_cell.angle_beta   90.00
_cell.angle_gamma   90.00
#
_symmetry.space_group_name_H-M   'P 1'
#
loop_
_entity.id
_entity.type
_entity.pdbx_description
1 polymer ?
#
loop_
_entity_poly.entity_id
_entity_poly.type
_entity_poly.pdbx_seq_one_letter_code
_entity_poly.pdbx_strand_id
1 'polypeptide(L)'
;MDKPYIKSFPFAGRQLAFSQPDGNSFDVIGWGNHHYTIFETVDGFRVIKDQYTGTYQYARLNETSDKLIPSGIILDKEREATNLSFAKNLRLIHEKQKQDDFINSVDSLVKPRWLQRYEQINADQISSNLSDSAPLLDSDKHHVVGDIVGLCIVVAFPDESIPSFITTSEVDDFFNLRGYTGFGNNGSVCDYFLENSDGKLKYKNVIAPYYTAKQNKSYYSDKTQPYGTRSEELVIEALEYLELNDFNFSSLSVDDENYVHAISILYAGDFDHDTQLGVDGLFPHTGYFSKEYMLSPEKIANDYIVVNISDQLLLGTICHETGHLICNFPDLYDEFKPPSFGVGAFCLMSNSLDIDDKNPSQVCAYLKYRAGWSNNILNVEEDSNLVIQSGTNNFYIHRKNEREYFIIENRQQSGRDKNIPSAGIAIWHVDIDGSNNHEQMTAKYHFECSLVQADGRYDLEKKQGNWEGDATDLFYAGNNDQFNDNTTPDSRWWDGTLSNLEIYDITNSSVKMGFKARIS
;
A
#
# COMPACT_ATOMS: atom_id res chain seq x y z
N MET A 1 19.98 16.15 10.96
CA MET A 1 18.85 15.68 11.80
C MET A 1 17.84 15.19 10.79
N ASP A 2 17.61 13.88 10.77
CA ASP A 2 16.69 13.27 9.82
C ASP A 2 15.28 13.81 10.12
N LYS A 3 14.70 14.55 9.17
CA LYS A 3 13.27 14.86 9.20
C LYS A 3 12.54 13.52 9.04
N PRO A 4 11.50 13.21 9.83
CA PRO A 4 10.77 11.98 9.58
C PRO A 4 10.11 12.08 8.21
N TYR A 5 10.42 11.11 7.37
CA TYR A 5 9.73 10.89 6.13
C TYR A 5 8.33 10.33 6.43
N ILE A 6 7.30 10.99 5.92
CA ILE A 6 5.90 10.70 6.20
C ILE A 6 5.24 10.24 4.88
N LYS A 7 4.37 9.24 4.95
CA LYS A 7 3.99 8.36 3.82
C LYS A 7 2.53 8.53 3.37
N SER A 8 2.16 7.92 2.23
CA SER A 8 0.82 7.99 1.62
C SER A 8 -0.26 7.04 2.18
N PHE A 9 0.04 6.31 3.25
CA PHE A 9 -0.81 5.25 3.81
C PHE A 9 -1.64 5.72 4.99
N PRO A 10 -2.69 4.98 5.39
CA PRO A 10 -3.41 5.31 6.60
C PRO A 10 -2.50 5.36 7.82
N PHE A 11 -2.61 6.45 8.58
CA PHE A 11 -1.99 6.53 9.87
C PHE A 11 -2.79 5.65 10.84
N ALA A 12 -2.16 4.63 11.39
CA ALA A 12 -2.78 3.65 12.28
C ALA A 12 -2.28 3.78 13.74
N GLY A 13 -2.24 5.02 14.27
CA GLY A 13 -1.64 5.27 15.59
C GLY A 13 -0.12 5.39 15.54
N ARG A 14 0.40 5.85 14.40
CA ARG A 14 1.83 5.96 14.13
C ARG A 14 2.44 7.15 14.88
N GLN A 15 3.52 6.92 15.61
CA GLN A 15 4.33 8.01 16.18
C GLN A 15 5.20 8.66 15.09
N LEU A 16 5.14 9.98 14.98
CA LEU A 16 5.83 10.82 14.00
C LEU A 16 6.51 11.99 14.72
N ALA A 17 7.64 12.46 14.23
CA ALA A 17 8.38 13.60 14.81
C ALA A 17 8.19 14.89 14.00
N PHE A 18 7.17 15.68 14.28
CA PHE A 18 6.97 16.96 13.58
C PHE A 18 8.02 17.99 13.99
N SER A 19 8.26 18.98 13.12
CA SER A 19 9.20 20.08 13.39
C SER A 19 8.51 21.43 13.30
N GLN A 20 8.77 22.29 14.28
CA GLN A 20 8.39 23.70 14.27
C GLN A 20 9.24 24.48 13.26
N PRO A 21 8.78 25.67 12.80
CA PRO A 21 9.56 26.54 11.91
C PRO A 21 10.93 26.97 12.45
N ASP A 22 11.11 26.95 13.77
CA ASP A 22 12.38 27.26 14.44
C ASP A 22 13.35 26.06 14.49
N GLY A 23 12.94 24.89 13.98
CA GLY A 23 13.72 23.66 13.96
C GLY A 23 13.50 22.75 15.16
N ASN A 24 12.72 23.14 16.17
CA ASN A 24 12.41 22.28 17.31
C ASN A 24 11.47 21.14 16.88
N SER A 25 11.82 19.89 17.20
CA SER A 25 10.98 18.73 16.90
C SER A 25 10.15 18.27 18.09
N PHE A 26 9.00 17.63 17.85
CA PHE A 26 8.11 17.06 18.86
C PHE A 26 7.37 15.83 18.29
N ASP A 27 6.95 14.93 19.17
CA ASP A 27 6.32 13.68 18.74
C ASP A 27 4.79 13.79 18.75
N VAL A 28 4.17 13.24 17.71
CA VAL A 28 2.72 13.12 17.54
C VAL A 28 2.34 11.70 17.16
N ILE A 29 1.12 11.29 17.46
CA ILE A 29 0.48 10.08 17.00
C ILE A 29 -0.50 10.48 15.88
N GLY A 30 -0.26 9.99 14.67
CA GLY A 30 -1.16 10.15 13.53
C GLY A 30 -2.23 9.06 13.50
N TRP A 31 -3.46 9.43 13.14
CA TRP A 31 -4.52 8.50 12.77
C TRP A 31 -5.23 8.94 11.50
N GLY A 32 -5.80 8.01 10.73
CA GLY A 32 -6.64 8.32 9.57
C GLY A 32 -6.14 7.71 8.27
N ASN A 33 -6.54 8.25 7.13
CA ASN A 33 -6.19 7.79 5.78
C ASN A 33 -5.77 8.96 4.88
N HIS A 34 -5.51 8.70 3.60
CA HIS A 34 -5.13 9.72 2.62
C HIS A 34 -6.21 10.81 2.42
N HIS A 35 -7.43 10.62 2.94
CA HIS A 35 -8.53 11.58 2.86
C HIS A 35 -8.71 12.42 4.13
N TYR A 36 -8.53 11.80 5.31
CA TYR A 36 -8.73 12.44 6.59
C TYR A 36 -7.72 11.93 7.61
N THR A 37 -6.86 12.83 8.07
CA THR A 37 -5.78 12.57 9.03
C THR A 37 -5.97 13.43 10.26
N ILE A 38 -5.67 12.87 11.41
CA ILE A 38 -5.67 13.55 12.69
C ILE A 38 -4.32 13.32 13.35
N PHE A 39 -3.78 14.35 13.98
CA PHE A 39 -2.56 14.25 14.76
C PHE A 39 -2.87 14.59 16.22
N GLU A 40 -2.37 13.77 17.11
CA GLU A 40 -2.48 13.95 18.55
C GLU A 40 -1.09 13.95 19.17
N THR A 41 -0.85 14.66 20.26
CA THR A 41 0.34 14.44 21.08
C THR A 41 0.29 13.03 21.68
N VAL A 42 1.43 12.53 22.14
CA VAL A 42 1.54 11.19 22.78
C VAL A 42 0.56 11.02 23.95
N ASP A 43 0.15 12.11 24.59
CA ASP A 43 -0.80 12.17 25.69
C ASP A 43 -2.24 12.55 25.28
N GLY A 44 -2.57 12.57 23.98
CA GLY A 44 -3.93 12.60 23.45
C GLY A 44 -4.53 13.99 23.17
N PHE A 45 -3.72 15.03 23.02
CA PHE A 45 -4.20 16.36 22.62
C PHE A 45 -4.10 16.55 21.11
N ARG A 46 -5.18 17.02 20.48
CA ARG A 46 -5.17 17.30 19.03
C ARG A 46 -4.17 18.39 18.67
N VAL A 47 -3.51 18.20 17.53
CA VAL A 47 -2.52 19.10 16.94
C VAL A 47 -3.06 19.64 15.61
N ILE A 48 -2.82 20.92 15.34
CA ILE A 48 -3.14 21.56 14.06
C ILE A 48 -2.02 22.51 13.66
N LYS A 49 -1.73 22.60 12.36
CA LYS A 49 -0.78 23.58 11.84
C LYS A 49 -1.49 24.91 11.59
N ASP A 50 -0.99 25.99 12.17
CA ASP A 50 -1.46 27.33 11.88
C ASP A 50 -0.96 27.75 10.48
N GLN A 51 -1.88 27.96 9.54
CA GLN A 51 -1.53 28.24 8.14
C GLN A 51 -0.84 29.59 7.92
N TYR A 52 -0.99 30.56 8.83
CA TYR A 52 -0.40 31.89 8.68
C TYR A 52 1.04 31.93 9.20
N THR A 53 1.29 31.21 10.29
CA THR A 53 2.59 31.22 10.97
C THR A 53 3.44 29.99 10.65
N GLY A 54 2.83 28.92 10.12
CA GLY A 54 3.47 27.63 9.91
C GLY A 54 3.76 26.84 11.19
N THR A 55 3.36 27.36 12.35
CA THR A 55 3.62 26.73 13.66
C THR A 55 2.60 25.65 13.97
N TYR A 56 3.06 24.54 14.54
CA TYR A 56 2.15 23.52 15.08
C TYR A 56 1.69 23.91 16.48
N GLN A 57 0.37 23.93 16.68
CA GLN A 57 -0.28 24.35 17.91
C GLN A 57 -1.24 23.29 18.43
N TYR A 58 -1.51 23.30 19.73
CA TYR A 58 -2.64 22.57 20.27
C TYR A 58 -3.91 23.05 19.59
N ALA A 59 -4.77 22.11 19.21
CA ALA A 59 -6.02 22.41 18.55
C ALA A 59 -7.16 22.58 19.57
N ARG A 60 -8.12 23.43 19.23
CA ARG A 60 -9.40 23.53 19.93
C ARG A 60 -10.54 23.53 18.92
N LEU A 61 -11.74 23.23 19.39
CA LEU A 61 -12.93 23.38 18.56
C LEU A 61 -13.27 24.87 18.39
N ASN A 62 -13.74 25.23 17.20
CA ASN A 62 -14.41 26.52 16.98
C ASN A 62 -15.78 26.56 17.69
N GLU A 63 -16.43 27.72 17.70
CA GLU A 63 -17.70 27.93 18.43
C GLU A 63 -18.81 26.94 18.00
N THR A 64 -18.82 26.54 16.73
CA THR A 64 -19.76 25.59 16.14
C THR A 64 -19.34 24.13 16.28
N SER A 65 -18.14 23.86 16.83
CA SER A 65 -17.57 22.51 17.02
C SER A 65 -17.50 21.66 15.75
N ASP A 66 -17.42 22.29 14.58
CA ASP A 66 -17.33 21.64 13.27
C ASP A 66 -15.94 21.76 12.64
N LYS A 67 -15.03 22.55 13.23
CA LYS A 67 -13.62 22.69 12.81
C LYS A 67 -12.67 22.73 14.01
N LEU A 68 -11.48 22.19 13.80
CA LEU A 68 -10.33 22.45 14.65
C LEU A 68 -9.68 23.77 14.24
N ILE A 69 -9.31 24.58 15.22
CA ILE A 69 -8.63 25.86 15.04
C ILE A 69 -7.40 25.93 15.96
N PRO A 70 -6.35 26.67 15.57
CA PRO A 70 -5.20 26.89 16.43
C PRO A 70 -5.60 27.51 17.78
N SER A 71 -5.07 26.98 18.88
CA SER A 71 -5.34 27.50 20.23
C SER A 71 -4.55 28.76 20.56
N GLY A 72 -3.50 29.07 19.80
CA GLY A 72 -2.47 30.06 20.13
C GLY A 72 -1.30 29.50 20.95
N ILE A 73 -1.33 28.21 21.32
CA ILE A 73 -0.30 27.55 22.13
C ILE A 73 0.53 26.62 21.23
N ILE A 74 1.78 27.01 20.99
CA ILE A 74 2.76 26.25 20.19
C ILE A 74 3.19 25.00 20.96
N LEU A 75 3.41 23.88 20.26
CA LEU A 75 4.03 22.69 20.84
C LEU A 75 5.53 22.93 21.04
N ASP A 76 5.98 23.05 22.29
CA ASP A 76 7.39 23.06 22.68
C ASP A 76 7.75 21.78 23.46
N LYS A 77 8.99 21.30 23.29
CA LYS A 77 9.46 19.99 23.80
C LYS A 77 9.60 19.93 25.34
N GLU A 78 9.19 20.96 26.07
CA GLU A 78 9.41 21.10 27.52
C GLU A 78 8.23 21.74 28.29
N ARG A 79 6.98 21.41 27.97
CA ARG A 79 5.86 21.73 28.88
C ARG A 79 5.14 20.50 29.39
N GLU A 80 5.21 20.36 30.71
CA GLU A 80 4.40 19.46 31.51
C GLU A 80 2.93 19.54 31.07
N ALA A 81 2.41 18.42 30.59
CA ALA A 81 1.02 18.19 30.21
C ALA A 81 -0.02 18.42 31.34
N THR A 82 0.36 19.09 32.43
CA THR A 82 -0.34 19.09 33.71
C THR A 82 -1.26 20.29 33.93
N ASN A 83 -1.31 21.30 33.05
CA ASN A 83 -2.23 22.44 33.22
C ASN A 83 -2.91 22.93 31.92
N LEU A 84 -2.98 22.10 30.88
CA LEU A 84 -3.80 22.40 29.71
C LEU A 84 -5.26 22.09 30.02
N SER A 85 -6.12 23.12 30.12
CA SER A 85 -7.57 22.97 30.30
C SER A 85 -8.30 22.52 29.03
N PHE A 86 -7.57 21.96 28.05
CA PHE A 86 -8.13 21.50 26.78
C PHE A 86 -8.66 20.07 26.94
N ALA A 87 -9.76 19.76 26.26
CA ALA A 87 -10.25 18.39 26.23
C ALA A 87 -9.32 17.53 25.37
N LYS A 88 -8.99 16.34 25.88
CA LYS A 88 -8.31 15.29 25.11
C LYS A 88 -9.30 14.65 24.15
N ASN A 89 -8.81 14.06 23.06
CA ASN A 89 -9.62 13.32 22.08
C ASN A 89 -10.79 14.15 21.49
N LEU A 90 -10.54 15.41 21.14
CA LEU A 90 -11.56 16.28 20.51
C LEU A 90 -12.11 15.62 19.23
N ARG A 91 -13.43 15.65 19.06
CA ARG A 91 -14.13 15.17 17.87
C ARG A 91 -15.00 16.26 17.27
N LEU A 92 -15.05 16.34 15.94
CA LEU A 92 -15.91 17.27 15.23
C LEU A 92 -17.36 16.75 15.23
N ILE A 93 -18.35 17.64 15.36
CA ILE A 93 -19.78 17.27 15.38
C ILE A 93 -20.24 16.59 14.07
N HIS A 94 -19.47 16.70 12.98
CA HIS A 94 -19.73 16.05 11.68
C HIS A 94 -18.48 15.39 11.08
N GLU A 95 -17.52 14.95 11.90
CA GLU A 95 -16.27 14.32 11.44
C GLU A 95 -16.53 13.19 10.44
N LYS A 96 -17.47 12.31 10.78
CA LYS A 96 -17.89 11.18 9.95
C LYS A 96 -18.56 11.60 8.64
N GLN A 97 -19.43 12.61 8.67
CA GLN A 97 -20.10 13.09 7.45
C GLN A 97 -19.11 13.77 6.51
N LYS A 98 -18.14 14.53 7.02
CA LYS A 98 -17.07 15.12 6.20
C LYS A 98 -16.19 14.05 5.55
N GLN A 99 -15.90 12.98 6.26
CA GLN A 99 -15.21 11.81 5.72
C GLN A 99 -16.06 11.15 4.61
N ASP A 100 -17.34 10.88 4.86
CA ASP A 100 -18.25 10.28 3.88
C ASP A 100 -18.48 11.20 2.65
N ASP A 101 -18.62 12.52 2.82
CA ASP A 101 -18.80 13.50 1.73
C ASP A 101 -17.56 13.61 0.84
N PHE A 102 -16.36 13.55 1.42
CA PHE A 102 -15.12 13.51 0.65
C PHE A 102 -15.06 12.24 -0.20
N ILE A 103 -15.28 11.07 0.41
CA ILE A 103 -15.28 9.77 -0.28
C ILE A 103 -16.24 9.77 -1.46
N ASN A 104 -17.46 10.27 -1.26
CA ASN A 104 -18.47 10.36 -2.32
C ASN A 104 -18.14 11.41 -3.40
N SER A 105 -17.22 12.35 -3.14
CA SER A 105 -16.77 13.34 -4.11
C SER A 105 -15.62 12.85 -5.01
N VAL A 106 -14.93 11.77 -4.62
CA VAL A 106 -13.89 11.10 -5.41
C VAL A 106 -14.47 10.04 -6.35
N ASP A 107 -15.79 9.81 -6.32
CA ASP A 107 -16.50 8.92 -7.25
C ASP A 107 -16.56 9.58 -8.65
N SER A 108 -15.39 9.61 -9.29
CA SER A 108 -15.17 10.12 -10.62
C SER A 108 -15.70 9.08 -11.61
N LEU A 109 -16.40 9.54 -12.64
CA LEU A 109 -16.87 8.71 -13.75
C LEU A 109 -15.74 8.02 -14.53
N VAL A 110 -14.48 8.37 -14.27
CA VAL A 110 -13.27 7.79 -14.88
C VAL A 110 -12.54 6.92 -13.86
N LYS A 111 -12.36 5.64 -14.20
CA LYS A 111 -11.59 4.67 -13.39
C LYS A 111 -10.15 4.59 -13.90
N PRO A 112 -9.13 4.49 -13.02
CA PRO A 112 -7.75 4.20 -13.42
C PRO A 112 -7.65 2.94 -14.28
N ARG A 113 -6.67 2.89 -15.19
CA ARG A 113 -6.48 1.75 -16.10
C ARG A 113 -6.15 0.46 -15.34
N TRP A 114 -5.35 0.53 -14.28
CA TRP A 114 -5.08 -0.65 -13.44
C TRP A 114 -6.34 -1.26 -12.83
N LEU A 115 -7.29 -0.42 -12.38
CA LEU A 115 -8.55 -0.88 -11.79
C LEU A 115 -9.47 -1.49 -12.86
N GLN A 116 -9.50 -0.91 -14.07
CA GLN A 116 -10.23 -1.51 -15.19
C GLN A 116 -9.69 -2.91 -15.53
N ARG A 117 -8.36 -3.07 -15.57
CA ARG A 117 -7.73 -4.38 -15.79
C ARG A 117 -8.04 -5.34 -14.65
N TYR A 118 -7.98 -4.88 -13.40
CA TYR A 118 -8.34 -5.67 -12.23
C TYR A 118 -9.78 -6.20 -12.31
N GLU A 119 -10.75 -5.33 -12.62
CA GLU A 119 -12.16 -5.69 -12.80
C GLU A 119 -12.36 -6.65 -13.98
N GLN A 120 -11.63 -6.44 -15.09
CA GLN A 120 -11.68 -7.33 -16.24
C GLN A 120 -11.12 -8.72 -15.93
N ILE A 121 -10.03 -8.82 -15.18
CA ILE A 121 -9.47 -10.10 -14.72
C ILE A 121 -10.50 -10.84 -13.87
N ASN A 122 -11.13 -10.14 -12.91
CA ASN A 122 -12.18 -10.72 -12.07
C ASN A 122 -13.37 -11.17 -12.94
N ALA A 123 -13.80 -10.36 -13.91
CA ALA A 123 -14.89 -10.67 -14.85
C ALA A 123 -14.59 -11.92 -15.71
N ASP A 124 -13.38 -12.02 -16.25
CA ASP A 124 -12.92 -13.16 -17.05
C ASP A 124 -12.95 -14.45 -16.21
N GLN A 125 -12.53 -14.40 -14.94
CA GLN A 125 -12.62 -15.51 -13.99
C GLN A 125 -14.08 -15.93 -13.70
N ILE A 126 -15.03 -15.01 -13.73
CA ILE A 126 -16.47 -15.36 -13.64
C ILE A 126 -16.90 -16.14 -14.87
N SER A 127 -16.49 -15.69 -16.05
CA SER A 127 -16.94 -16.24 -17.33
C SER A 127 -16.40 -17.65 -17.59
N SER A 128 -15.15 -17.94 -17.19
CA SER A 128 -14.53 -19.27 -17.35
C SER A 128 -15.25 -20.34 -16.54
N ASN A 129 -15.74 -20.00 -15.34
CA ASN A 129 -16.51 -20.89 -14.45
C ASN A 129 -17.87 -21.32 -15.02
N LEU A 130 -18.44 -20.57 -15.97
CA LEU A 130 -19.71 -20.95 -16.63
C LEU A 130 -19.51 -21.93 -17.79
N SER A 131 -18.25 -22.22 -18.17
CA SER A 131 -17.91 -23.21 -19.17
C SER A 131 -17.31 -24.44 -18.50
N ASP A 132 -18.01 -25.59 -18.54
CA ASP A 132 -17.61 -26.87 -17.91
C ASP A 132 -16.31 -27.50 -18.47
N SER A 133 -15.45 -26.74 -19.17
CA SER A 133 -14.31 -27.30 -19.93
C SER A 133 -13.03 -26.43 -19.97
N ALA A 134 -12.95 -25.31 -19.24
CA ALA A 134 -11.72 -24.53 -19.17
C ALA A 134 -10.86 -24.97 -17.95
N PRO A 135 -9.54 -25.18 -18.11
CA PRO A 135 -8.67 -25.47 -16.97
C PRO A 135 -8.71 -24.34 -15.93
N LEU A 136 -8.64 -24.75 -14.66
CA LEU A 136 -8.46 -23.92 -13.46
C LEU A 136 -7.26 -22.99 -13.67
N LEU A 137 -7.42 -21.71 -13.30
CA LEU A 137 -6.46 -20.58 -13.39
C LEU A 137 -5.06 -20.92 -13.97
N ASP A 138 -4.93 -20.87 -15.30
CA ASP A 138 -3.63 -20.77 -16.00
C ASP A 138 -3.81 -20.16 -17.40
N SER A 139 -4.65 -19.13 -17.51
CA SER A 139 -4.64 -18.32 -18.74
C SER A 139 -3.54 -17.26 -18.57
N ASP A 140 -2.39 -17.49 -19.21
CA ASP A 140 -1.24 -16.58 -19.31
C ASP A 140 -1.59 -15.12 -19.66
N LYS A 141 -2.80 -14.90 -20.20
CA LYS A 141 -3.31 -13.61 -20.68
C LYS A 141 -3.21 -12.47 -19.66
N HIS A 142 -3.21 -12.78 -18.36
CA HIS A 142 -3.20 -11.76 -17.29
C HIS A 142 -1.95 -11.82 -16.39
N HIS A 143 -0.98 -12.68 -16.72
CA HIS A 143 0.26 -12.81 -15.95
C HIS A 143 1.19 -11.62 -16.17
N VAL A 144 1.80 -11.16 -15.08
CA VAL A 144 2.69 -9.98 -15.09
C VAL A 144 4.12 -10.49 -15.02
N VAL A 145 4.63 -10.95 -16.17
CA VAL A 145 5.93 -11.61 -16.30
C VAL A 145 6.75 -11.00 -17.45
N GLY A 146 8.05 -11.30 -17.48
CA GLY A 146 8.98 -10.80 -18.48
C GLY A 146 9.60 -9.46 -18.10
N ASP A 147 9.96 -8.67 -19.13
CA ASP A 147 10.60 -7.38 -18.97
C ASP A 147 9.56 -6.25 -19.15
N ILE A 148 9.37 -5.43 -18.11
CA ILE A 148 8.51 -4.24 -18.15
C ILE A 148 9.39 -2.99 -17.95
N VAL A 149 9.23 -2.01 -18.85
CA VAL A 149 9.96 -0.74 -18.80
C VAL A 149 8.97 0.41 -18.60
N GLY A 150 9.05 1.04 -17.43
CA GLY A 150 8.35 2.29 -17.08
C GLY A 150 9.16 3.55 -17.37
N LEU A 151 8.58 4.70 -17.07
CA LEU A 151 9.21 6.02 -17.15
C LEU A 151 9.28 6.64 -15.76
N CYS A 152 10.44 7.21 -15.40
CA CYS A 152 10.57 8.07 -14.23
C CYS A 152 10.98 9.49 -14.64
N ILE A 153 10.27 10.48 -14.12
CA ILE A 153 10.60 11.90 -14.29
C ILE A 153 10.80 12.50 -12.90
N VAL A 154 11.93 13.19 -12.73
CA VAL A 154 12.25 13.89 -11.48
C VAL A 154 11.93 15.37 -11.66
N VAL A 155 11.17 15.93 -10.73
CA VAL A 155 10.59 17.28 -10.84
C VAL A 155 11.04 18.18 -9.69
N ALA A 156 11.74 19.26 -10.03
CA ALA A 156 12.01 20.38 -9.15
C ALA A 156 10.91 21.45 -9.30
N PHE A 157 10.87 22.38 -8.35
CA PHE A 157 10.06 23.60 -8.42
C PHE A 157 10.98 24.84 -8.41
N PRO A 158 10.52 26.00 -8.90
CA PRO A 158 11.31 27.23 -8.85
C PRO A 158 11.75 27.63 -7.43
N ASP A 159 10.96 27.27 -6.40
CA ASP A 159 11.22 27.54 -4.99
C ASP A 159 11.72 26.32 -4.19
N GLU A 160 11.77 25.14 -4.80
CA GLU A 160 12.21 23.91 -4.13
C GLU A 160 13.01 23.00 -5.08
N SER A 161 14.32 22.93 -4.85
CA SER A 161 15.27 22.20 -5.69
C SER A 161 15.47 20.75 -5.25
N ILE A 162 15.76 19.86 -6.19
CA ILE A 162 16.25 18.51 -5.91
C ILE A 162 17.64 18.59 -5.24
N PRO A 163 17.89 17.88 -4.12
CA PRO A 163 19.22 17.82 -3.54
C PRO A 163 20.27 17.36 -4.54
N SER A 164 21.43 18.03 -4.56
CA SER A 164 22.47 17.81 -5.57
C SER A 164 23.08 16.41 -5.58
N PHE A 165 22.92 15.65 -4.48
CA PHE A 165 23.35 14.25 -4.39
C PHE A 165 22.34 13.26 -4.98
N ILE A 166 21.08 13.66 -5.19
CA ILE A 166 20.08 12.86 -5.94
C ILE A 166 20.29 13.17 -7.42
N THR A 167 21.36 12.63 -7.98
CA THR A 167 21.71 12.76 -9.41
C THR A 167 20.85 11.83 -10.27
N THR A 168 20.79 12.07 -11.58
CA THR A 168 20.12 11.15 -12.52
C THR A 168 20.66 9.73 -12.42
N SER A 169 21.97 9.56 -12.16
CA SER A 169 22.58 8.24 -11.94
C SER A 169 22.11 7.60 -10.64
N GLU A 170 21.94 8.38 -9.58
CA GLU A 170 21.43 7.88 -8.29
C GLU A 170 19.98 7.40 -8.42
N VAL A 171 19.16 8.13 -9.18
CA VAL A 171 17.78 7.72 -9.46
C VAL A 171 17.74 6.50 -10.38
N ASP A 172 18.61 6.43 -11.38
CA ASP A 172 18.74 5.22 -12.22
C ASP A 172 19.16 4.01 -11.38
N ASP A 173 20.13 4.17 -10.49
CA ASP A 173 20.56 3.11 -9.59
C ASP A 173 19.43 2.69 -8.63
N PHE A 174 18.70 3.64 -8.05
CA PHE A 174 17.55 3.38 -7.19
C PHE A 174 16.46 2.55 -7.88
N PHE A 175 16.17 2.81 -9.16
CA PHE A 175 15.18 2.03 -9.90
C PHE A 175 15.74 0.72 -10.45
N ASN A 176 16.98 0.70 -10.93
CA ASN A 176 17.46 -0.31 -11.87
C ASN A 176 18.68 -1.13 -11.39
N LEU A 177 19.51 -0.61 -10.48
CA LEU A 177 20.75 -1.26 -10.09
C LEU A 177 20.49 -2.48 -9.21
N ARG A 178 21.00 -3.64 -9.62
CA ARG A 178 20.96 -4.87 -8.83
C ARG A 178 21.82 -4.73 -7.58
N GLY A 179 21.26 -5.00 -6.40
CA GLY A 179 21.93 -4.86 -5.12
C GLY A 179 22.17 -3.41 -4.72
N TYR A 180 21.30 -2.48 -5.13
CA TYR A 180 21.36 -1.09 -4.70
C TYR A 180 21.29 -0.96 -3.17
N THR A 181 22.06 -0.03 -2.60
CA THR A 181 22.16 0.18 -1.14
C THR A 181 22.06 1.66 -0.73
N GLY A 182 21.83 2.55 -1.70
CA GLY A 182 21.71 3.98 -1.44
C GLY A 182 20.57 4.27 -0.46
N PHE A 183 20.76 5.31 0.37
CA PHE A 183 19.87 5.68 1.48
C PHE A 183 19.58 4.57 2.50
N GLY A 184 20.29 3.44 2.47
CA GLY A 184 20.06 2.28 3.32
C GLY A 184 18.95 1.35 2.83
N ASN A 185 18.51 1.49 1.58
CA ASN A 185 17.53 0.59 0.97
C ASN A 185 18.08 -0.84 0.82
N ASN A 186 17.21 -1.83 0.96
CA ASN A 186 17.50 -3.22 0.65
C ASN A 186 17.24 -3.47 -0.86
N GLY A 187 18.17 -3.09 -1.73
CA GLY A 187 18.02 -3.23 -3.18
C GLY A 187 17.29 -2.08 -3.86
N SER A 188 17.16 -2.18 -5.18
CA SER A 188 16.42 -1.24 -6.04
C SER A 188 14.94 -1.64 -6.18
N VAL A 189 14.15 -0.79 -6.83
CA VAL A 189 12.79 -1.14 -7.26
C VAL A 189 12.82 -2.40 -8.14
N CYS A 190 13.79 -2.52 -9.05
CA CYS A 190 14.03 -3.74 -9.84
C CYS A 190 14.34 -4.96 -8.95
N ASP A 191 15.14 -4.81 -7.88
CA ASP A 191 15.39 -5.89 -6.92
C ASP A 191 14.11 -6.37 -6.23
N TYR A 192 13.26 -5.43 -5.79
CA TYR A 192 12.02 -5.76 -5.10
C TYR A 192 11.08 -6.63 -5.94
N PHE A 193 10.80 -6.22 -7.19
CA PHE A 193 9.92 -6.97 -8.07
C PHE A 193 10.54 -8.28 -8.56
N LEU A 194 11.86 -8.32 -8.79
CA LEU A 194 12.51 -9.58 -9.18
C LEU A 194 12.46 -10.61 -8.04
N GLU A 195 12.66 -10.18 -6.79
CA GLU A 195 12.62 -11.07 -5.62
C GLU A 195 11.21 -11.57 -5.35
N ASN A 196 10.20 -10.68 -5.33
CA ASN A 196 8.80 -11.06 -5.11
C ASN A 196 8.26 -12.00 -6.20
N SER A 197 8.75 -11.87 -7.43
CA SER A 197 8.32 -12.69 -8.57
C SER A 197 9.15 -13.96 -8.78
N ASP A 198 10.13 -14.23 -7.91
CA ASP A 198 11.11 -15.31 -8.06
C ASP A 198 11.78 -15.33 -9.45
N GLY A 199 12.17 -14.15 -9.92
CA GLY A 199 12.87 -13.97 -11.19
C GLY A 199 11.98 -13.81 -12.42
N LYS A 200 10.65 -13.92 -12.28
CA LYS A 200 9.72 -13.89 -13.42
C LYS A 200 9.41 -12.50 -13.95
N LEU A 201 9.49 -11.46 -13.12
CA LEU A 201 9.27 -10.07 -13.52
C LEU A 201 10.55 -9.25 -13.34
N LYS A 202 10.98 -8.59 -14.41
CA LYS A 202 12.05 -7.60 -14.42
C LYS A 202 11.45 -6.24 -14.75
N TYR A 203 11.14 -5.47 -13.72
CA TYR A 203 10.68 -4.10 -13.88
C TYR A 203 11.87 -3.13 -13.82
N LYS A 204 11.93 -2.21 -14.79
CA LYS A 204 12.93 -1.15 -14.89
C LYS A 204 12.29 0.16 -15.29
N ASN A 205 12.99 1.27 -15.08
CA ASN A 205 12.55 2.58 -15.54
C ASN A 205 13.57 3.24 -16.45
N VAL A 206 13.12 3.95 -17.47
CA VAL A 206 13.93 4.96 -18.15
C VAL A 206 13.87 6.23 -17.31
N ILE A 207 15.03 6.76 -16.91
CA ILE A 207 15.11 8.02 -16.16
C ILE A 207 15.20 9.17 -17.15
N ALA A 208 14.18 10.01 -17.16
CA ALA A 208 14.14 11.20 -18.01
C ALA A 208 15.04 12.32 -17.47
N PRO A 209 15.42 13.30 -18.30
CA PRO A 209 16.03 14.54 -17.82
C PRO A 209 15.17 15.20 -16.74
N TYR A 210 15.82 15.82 -15.77
CA TYR A 210 15.11 16.49 -14.68
C TYR A 210 14.32 17.67 -15.22
N TYR A 211 13.10 17.81 -14.73
CA TYR A 211 12.18 18.88 -15.09
C TYR A 211 12.08 19.90 -13.96
N THR A 212 11.87 21.18 -14.27
CA THR A 212 11.49 22.20 -13.30
C THR A 212 10.12 22.73 -13.65
N ALA A 213 9.17 22.56 -12.73
CA ALA A 213 7.77 22.97 -12.90
C ALA A 213 7.62 24.45 -13.23
N LYS A 214 6.55 24.83 -13.94
CA LYS A 214 6.31 26.23 -14.33
C LYS A 214 5.97 27.11 -13.11
N GLN A 215 5.36 26.53 -12.08
CA GLN A 215 4.95 27.23 -10.86
C GLN A 215 5.71 26.75 -9.62
N ASN A 216 5.66 27.54 -8.55
CA ASN A 216 6.12 27.15 -7.22
C ASN A 216 5.33 25.95 -6.69
N LYS A 217 5.93 25.16 -5.79
CA LYS A 217 5.29 23.95 -5.26
C LYS A 217 3.92 24.20 -4.65
N SER A 218 3.74 25.33 -3.95
CA SER A 218 2.47 25.70 -3.31
C SER A 218 1.29 25.77 -4.27
N TYR A 219 1.53 25.99 -5.56
CA TYR A 219 0.49 25.96 -6.59
C TYR A 219 -0.02 24.54 -6.85
N TYR A 220 0.89 23.56 -6.90
CA TYR A 220 0.55 22.16 -7.15
C TYR A 220 0.05 21.44 -5.89
N SER A 221 0.50 21.88 -4.71
CA SER A 221 0.02 21.37 -3.42
C SER A 221 -1.26 22.08 -2.92
N ASP A 222 -1.96 22.83 -3.79
CA ASP A 222 -3.11 23.65 -3.41
C ASP A 222 -4.31 22.80 -2.98
N LYS A 223 -4.56 22.79 -1.67
CA LYS A 223 -5.64 22.07 -0.98
C LYS A 223 -7.05 22.58 -1.32
N THR A 224 -7.16 23.72 -2.01
CA THR A 224 -8.46 24.30 -2.41
C THR A 224 -8.98 23.76 -3.74
N GLN A 225 -8.14 23.05 -4.49
CA GLN A 225 -8.54 22.38 -5.73
C GLN A 225 -9.07 20.97 -5.47
N PRO A 226 -9.90 20.41 -6.37
CA PRO A 226 -10.23 19.00 -6.33
C PRO A 226 -8.96 18.13 -6.33
N TYR A 227 -8.98 17.08 -5.52
CA TYR A 227 -7.86 16.14 -5.39
C TYR A 227 -7.47 15.57 -6.77
N GLY A 228 -6.17 15.38 -7.00
CA GLY A 228 -5.64 14.90 -8.29
C GLY A 228 -5.52 15.95 -9.40
N THR A 229 -6.24 17.08 -9.34
CA THR A 229 -6.25 18.07 -10.44
C THR A 229 -4.88 18.69 -10.67
N ARG A 230 -4.19 19.06 -9.58
CA ARG A 230 -2.89 19.73 -9.65
C ARG A 230 -1.73 18.75 -9.90
N SER A 231 -1.82 17.51 -9.42
CA SER A 231 -0.85 16.48 -9.76
C SER A 231 -0.93 16.11 -11.23
N GLU A 232 -2.14 15.98 -11.80
CA GLU A 232 -2.33 15.75 -13.24
C GLU A 232 -1.70 16.88 -14.07
N GLU A 233 -1.94 18.15 -13.69
CA GLU A 233 -1.32 19.31 -14.34
C GLU A 233 0.21 19.23 -14.31
N LEU A 234 0.81 18.87 -13.18
CA LEU A 234 2.27 18.72 -13.04
C LEU A 234 2.81 17.60 -13.95
N VAL A 235 2.11 16.46 -14.03
CA VAL A 235 2.52 15.32 -14.86
C VAL A 235 2.44 15.70 -16.34
N ILE A 236 1.35 16.36 -16.77
CA ILE A 236 1.19 16.88 -18.14
C ILE A 236 2.33 17.84 -18.48
N GLU A 237 2.64 18.80 -17.60
CA GLU A 237 3.74 19.75 -17.82
C GLU A 237 5.09 19.05 -18.02
N ALA A 238 5.36 18.02 -17.22
CA ALA A 238 6.59 17.23 -17.32
C ALA A 238 6.65 16.44 -18.65
N LEU A 239 5.54 15.84 -19.08
CA LEU A 239 5.46 15.11 -20.35
C LEU A 239 5.61 16.06 -21.56
N GLU A 240 4.94 17.21 -21.55
CA GLU A 240 5.08 18.25 -22.57
C GLU A 240 6.54 18.71 -22.69
N TYR A 241 7.23 18.87 -21.56
CA TYR A 241 8.65 19.21 -21.56
C TYR A 241 9.50 18.14 -22.25
N LEU A 242 9.25 16.86 -21.98
CA LEU A 242 9.98 15.77 -22.64
C LEU A 242 9.71 15.73 -24.14
N GLU A 243 8.47 15.92 -24.58
CA GLU A 243 8.08 15.99 -25.99
C GLU A 243 8.75 17.16 -26.71
N LEU A 244 8.75 18.35 -26.11
CA LEU A 244 9.42 19.55 -26.65
C LEU A 244 10.94 19.38 -26.77
N ASN A 245 11.54 18.44 -26.06
CA ASN A 245 12.97 18.13 -26.10
C ASN A 245 13.26 16.81 -26.82
N ASP A 246 12.35 16.34 -27.68
CA ASP A 246 12.50 15.16 -28.53
C ASP A 246 12.83 13.87 -27.73
N PHE A 247 12.28 13.73 -26.52
CA PHE A 247 12.48 12.52 -25.72
C PHE A 247 11.87 11.29 -26.42
N ASN A 248 12.59 10.16 -26.36
CA ASN A 248 12.17 8.94 -27.04
C ASN A 248 11.39 8.01 -26.10
N PHE A 249 10.07 7.93 -26.27
CA PHE A 249 9.19 7.05 -25.51
C PHE A 249 9.13 5.60 -26.03
N SER A 250 9.79 5.28 -27.15
CA SER A 250 9.60 3.98 -27.83
C SER A 250 9.94 2.74 -26.99
N SER A 251 10.86 2.87 -26.02
CA SER A 251 11.28 1.75 -25.16
C SER A 251 10.30 1.40 -24.04
N LEU A 252 9.28 2.24 -23.80
CA LEU A 252 8.32 2.00 -22.72
C LEU A 252 7.41 0.82 -23.05
N SER A 253 7.21 -0.08 -22.09
CA SER A 253 6.27 -1.19 -22.24
C SER A 253 4.84 -0.69 -22.22
N VAL A 254 3.98 -1.29 -23.04
CA VAL A 254 2.55 -1.02 -23.11
C VAL A 254 1.74 -2.29 -22.96
N ASP A 255 0.49 -2.15 -22.52
CA ASP A 255 -0.49 -3.24 -22.57
C ASP A 255 -1.04 -3.47 -23.99
N ASP A 256 -1.94 -4.46 -24.14
CA ASP A 256 -2.56 -4.83 -25.41
C ASP A 256 -3.40 -3.72 -26.07
N GLU A 257 -3.69 -2.64 -25.33
CA GLU A 257 -4.45 -1.47 -25.78
C GLU A 257 -3.54 -0.22 -25.96
N ASN A 258 -2.22 -0.40 -25.92
CA ASN A 258 -1.18 0.63 -26.04
C ASN A 258 -1.02 1.56 -24.82
N TYR A 259 -1.61 1.25 -23.67
CA TYR A 259 -1.37 2.03 -22.45
C TYR A 259 -0.01 1.71 -21.85
N VAL A 260 0.79 2.74 -21.57
CA VAL A 260 2.08 2.59 -20.89
C VAL A 260 1.85 2.04 -19.49
N HIS A 261 2.63 1.03 -19.12
CA HIS A 261 2.46 0.34 -17.83
C HIS A 261 2.71 1.23 -16.61
N ALA A 262 3.72 2.12 -16.67
CA ALA A 262 4.07 2.93 -15.52
C ALA A 262 4.74 4.25 -15.89
N ILE A 263 4.25 5.34 -15.28
CA ILE A 263 4.86 6.67 -15.28
C ILE A 263 5.01 7.09 -13.82
N SER A 264 6.22 7.45 -13.42
CA SER A 264 6.55 7.86 -12.05
C SER A 264 7.05 9.29 -12.03
N ILE A 265 6.44 10.12 -11.20
CA ILE A 265 6.89 11.47 -10.88
C ILE A 265 7.51 11.47 -9.49
N LEU A 266 8.81 11.74 -9.41
CA LEU A 266 9.50 12.02 -8.15
C LEU A 266 9.69 13.53 -8.00
N TYR A 267 9.02 14.17 -7.03
CA TYR A 267 9.06 15.63 -6.91
C TYR A 267 9.81 16.13 -5.67
N ALA A 268 10.48 17.28 -5.77
CA ALA A 268 11.29 17.85 -4.70
C ALA A 268 10.48 18.19 -3.42
N GLY A 269 11.03 17.83 -2.27
CA GLY A 269 10.58 18.26 -0.95
C GLY A 269 9.56 17.36 -0.26
N ASP A 270 8.94 17.89 0.79
CA ASP A 270 7.90 17.20 1.59
C ASP A 270 6.48 17.68 1.23
N PHE A 271 5.45 16.91 1.56
CA PHE A 271 4.05 17.31 1.43
C PHE A 271 3.43 17.66 2.79
N ASP A 272 2.28 18.32 2.79
CA ASP A 272 1.57 18.67 4.02
C ASP A 272 0.52 17.63 4.39
N HIS A 273 0.87 16.79 5.35
CA HIS A 273 0.04 15.70 5.87
C HIS A 273 -1.21 16.14 6.62
N ASP A 274 -1.37 17.42 6.98
CA ASP A 274 -2.57 17.88 7.69
C ASP A 274 -3.75 18.01 6.72
N THR A 275 -4.54 16.94 6.56
CA THR A 275 -5.68 16.93 5.64
C THR A 275 -6.94 17.58 6.20
N GLN A 276 -6.91 18.12 7.42
CA GLN A 276 -8.06 18.78 8.06
C GLN A 276 -8.56 20.02 7.30
N LEU A 277 -7.72 20.59 6.44
CA LEU A 277 -8.02 21.75 5.61
C LEU A 277 -8.03 21.40 4.10
N GLY A 278 -8.11 20.11 3.77
CA GLY A 278 -8.02 19.58 2.41
C GLY A 278 -6.78 18.71 2.23
N VAL A 279 -6.84 17.75 1.31
CA VAL A 279 -5.69 16.89 0.97
C VAL A 279 -4.70 17.70 0.14
N ASP A 280 -3.40 17.57 0.45
CA ASP A 280 -2.34 18.15 -0.38
C ASP A 280 -2.44 17.63 -1.82
N GLY A 281 -2.46 18.53 -2.80
CA GLY A 281 -2.56 18.15 -4.21
C GLY A 281 -1.41 17.27 -4.72
N LEU A 282 -0.28 17.25 -4.01
CA LEU A 282 0.88 16.39 -4.27
C LEU A 282 1.05 15.27 -3.23
N PHE A 283 0.08 15.03 -2.35
CA PHE A 283 0.09 13.85 -1.47
C PHE A 283 0.41 12.60 -2.30
N PRO A 284 1.34 11.71 -1.91
CA PRO A 284 1.74 10.64 -2.81
C PRO A 284 0.58 9.68 -3.12
N HIS A 285 0.40 9.35 -4.41
CA HIS A 285 -0.71 8.53 -4.86
C HIS A 285 -0.45 7.98 -6.26
N THR A 286 -1.22 6.94 -6.61
CA THR A 286 -1.55 6.59 -7.98
C THR A 286 -2.68 7.50 -8.48
N GLY A 287 -2.40 8.27 -9.52
CA GLY A 287 -3.37 9.12 -10.22
C GLY A 287 -3.61 8.64 -11.65
N TYR A 288 -4.54 9.29 -12.32
CA TYR A 288 -4.86 9.03 -13.71
C TYR A 288 -5.17 10.33 -14.46
N PHE A 289 -5.06 10.30 -15.78
CA PHE A 289 -5.43 11.44 -16.62
C PHE A 289 -6.95 11.45 -16.83
N SER A 290 -7.56 12.61 -16.61
CA SER A 290 -8.96 12.91 -16.93
C SER A 290 -9.28 12.69 -18.42
N LYS A 291 -8.26 12.81 -19.26
CA LYS A 291 -8.27 12.44 -20.68
C LYS A 291 -6.95 11.76 -21.03
N GLU A 292 -7.02 10.65 -21.76
CA GLU A 292 -5.86 9.95 -22.31
C GLU A 292 -4.83 10.91 -22.95
N TYR A 293 -3.58 10.76 -22.56
CA TYR A 293 -2.47 11.57 -23.06
C TYR A 293 -1.64 10.76 -24.06
N MET A 294 -1.63 11.18 -25.33
CA MET A 294 -0.94 10.46 -26.40
C MET A 294 0.55 10.82 -26.44
N LEU A 295 1.43 9.95 -25.94
CA LEU A 295 2.88 10.12 -26.03
C LEU A 295 3.40 9.87 -27.46
N SER A 296 2.72 8.97 -28.18
CA SER A 296 2.95 8.67 -29.60
C SER A 296 1.72 7.93 -30.16
N PRO A 297 1.60 7.69 -31.47
CA PRO A 297 0.49 6.91 -32.03
C PRO A 297 0.32 5.50 -31.43
N GLU A 298 1.38 4.94 -30.84
CA GLU A 298 1.41 3.58 -30.28
C GLU A 298 1.60 3.56 -28.75
N LYS A 299 1.52 4.72 -28.07
CA LYS A 299 1.72 4.82 -26.62
C LYS A 299 0.81 5.86 -25.98
N ILE A 300 -0.01 5.40 -25.04
CA ILE A 300 -0.99 6.19 -24.32
C ILE A 300 -0.61 6.23 -22.84
N ALA A 301 -0.47 7.43 -22.29
CA ALA A 301 -0.37 7.62 -20.84
C ALA A 301 -1.79 7.75 -20.25
N ASN A 302 -2.06 6.98 -19.19
CA ASN A 302 -3.34 7.02 -18.49
C ASN A 302 -3.19 7.00 -16.96
N ASP A 303 -2.34 6.12 -16.43
CA ASP A 303 -2.05 6.10 -14.99
C ASP A 303 -0.64 6.65 -14.72
N TYR A 304 -0.45 7.26 -13.56
CA TYR A 304 0.84 7.73 -13.08
C TYR A 304 0.95 7.60 -11.55
N ILE A 305 2.16 7.54 -11.03
CA ILE A 305 2.43 7.73 -9.59
C ILE A 305 3.08 9.09 -9.38
N VAL A 306 2.72 9.77 -8.29
CA VAL A 306 3.38 10.99 -7.83
C VAL A 306 3.88 10.73 -6.43
N VAL A 307 5.19 10.88 -6.21
CA VAL A 307 5.83 10.61 -4.92
C VAL A 307 6.86 11.70 -4.60
N ASN A 308 6.87 12.12 -3.34
CA ASN A 308 7.79 13.15 -2.87
C ASN A 308 9.20 12.58 -2.68
N ILE A 309 10.22 13.43 -2.89
CA ILE A 309 11.61 13.12 -2.58
C ILE A 309 12.19 14.30 -1.79
N SER A 310 12.37 14.05 -0.50
CA SER A 310 12.98 15.01 0.42
C SER A 310 14.50 14.90 0.32
N ASP A 311 15.15 14.29 1.30
CA ASP A 311 16.59 14.01 1.30
C ASP A 311 16.93 12.53 1.04
N GLN A 312 15.93 11.69 0.75
CA GLN A 312 16.08 10.24 0.55
C GLN A 312 15.17 9.73 -0.56
N LEU A 313 15.64 8.70 -1.28
CA LEU A 313 14.82 7.83 -2.13
C LEU A 313 14.44 6.60 -1.30
N LEU A 314 13.16 6.29 -1.16
CA LEU A 314 12.67 5.19 -0.32
C LEU A 314 11.86 4.18 -1.15
N LEU A 315 12.12 2.89 -0.95
CA LEU A 315 11.51 1.81 -1.73
C LEU A 315 10.00 1.68 -1.49
N GLY A 316 9.56 1.74 -0.23
CA GLY A 316 8.25 1.27 0.17
C GLY A 316 7.09 1.88 -0.62
N THR A 317 6.91 3.20 -0.53
CA THR A 317 5.84 3.90 -1.26
C THR A 317 5.96 3.68 -2.78
N ILE A 318 7.16 3.78 -3.35
CA ILE A 318 7.35 3.57 -4.79
C ILE A 318 6.96 2.16 -5.22
N CYS A 319 7.39 1.14 -4.50
CA CYS A 319 7.06 -0.25 -4.80
C CYS A 319 5.56 -0.52 -4.63
N HIS A 320 4.92 0.06 -3.60
CA HIS A 320 3.48 -0.06 -3.39
C HIS A 320 2.69 0.50 -4.58
N GLU A 321 2.92 1.77 -4.91
CA GLU A 321 2.18 2.43 -5.99
C GLU A 321 2.49 1.80 -7.36
N THR A 322 3.74 1.36 -7.57
CA THR A 322 4.11 0.59 -8.76
C THR A 322 3.34 -0.74 -8.83
N GLY A 323 3.05 -1.37 -7.69
CA GLY A 323 2.25 -2.60 -7.61
C GLY A 323 0.85 -2.44 -8.20
N HIS A 324 0.19 -1.29 -7.96
CA HIS A 324 -1.05 -0.96 -8.66
C HIS A 324 -0.81 -0.87 -10.17
N LEU A 325 0.15 -0.05 -10.61
CA LEU A 325 0.36 0.25 -12.03
C LEU A 325 0.73 -0.96 -12.89
N ILE A 326 1.64 -1.81 -12.43
CA ILE A 326 2.16 -2.90 -13.27
C ILE A 326 1.52 -4.24 -12.95
N CYS A 327 1.06 -4.45 -11.71
CA CYS A 327 0.50 -5.73 -11.28
C CYS A 327 -1.02 -5.72 -11.07
N ASN A 328 -1.68 -4.55 -11.14
CA ASN A 328 -3.09 -4.38 -10.82
C ASN A 328 -3.43 -4.86 -9.41
N PHE A 329 -2.49 -4.77 -8.48
CA PHE A 329 -2.75 -5.19 -7.11
C PHE A 329 -3.75 -4.22 -6.45
N PRO A 330 -4.80 -4.71 -5.77
CA PRO A 330 -5.65 -3.87 -4.95
C PRO A 330 -4.94 -3.57 -3.61
N ASP A 331 -5.39 -2.51 -2.95
CA ASP A 331 -5.11 -2.34 -1.54
C ASP A 331 -5.85 -3.39 -0.71
N LEU A 332 -5.13 -3.97 0.25
CA LEU A 332 -5.63 -4.99 1.15
C LEU A 332 -5.92 -4.44 2.55
N TYR A 333 -5.93 -3.12 2.72
CA TYR A 333 -6.38 -2.42 3.92
C TYR A 333 -7.69 -1.66 3.65
N ASP A 334 -8.37 -1.19 4.70
CA ASP A 334 -9.60 -0.40 4.53
C ASP A 334 -9.26 1.04 4.13
N GLU A 335 -9.65 1.43 2.92
CA GLU A 335 -9.39 2.75 2.35
C GLU A 335 -10.37 3.82 2.88
N PHE A 336 -11.58 3.44 3.26
CA PHE A 336 -12.70 4.38 3.44
C PHE A 336 -13.01 4.68 4.91
N LYS A 337 -12.97 3.67 5.76
CA LYS A 337 -13.40 3.75 7.15
C LYS A 337 -12.45 2.89 7.96
N PRO A 338 -11.48 3.43 8.71
CA PRO A 338 -10.73 2.58 9.63
C PRO A 338 -11.68 2.03 10.71
N PRO A 339 -12.00 0.72 10.63
CA PRO A 339 -11.59 -0.11 11.74
C PRO A 339 -10.67 -1.28 11.36
N SER A 340 -10.41 -1.58 10.08
CA SER A 340 -9.54 -2.71 9.71
C SER A 340 -8.16 -2.27 9.20
N PHE A 341 -7.14 -2.97 9.65
CA PHE A 341 -5.74 -2.90 9.20
C PHE A 341 -5.44 -3.91 8.09
N GLY A 342 -6.47 -4.59 7.58
CA GLY A 342 -6.34 -5.49 6.44
C GLY A 342 -5.52 -6.71 6.76
N VAL A 343 -4.42 -6.88 6.03
CA VAL A 343 -3.43 -7.96 6.24
C VAL A 343 -2.19 -7.49 7.01
N GLY A 344 -2.24 -6.29 7.60
CA GLY A 344 -1.20 -5.75 8.47
C GLY A 344 0.17 -5.64 7.81
N ALA A 345 1.22 -5.90 8.58
CA ALA A 345 2.59 -5.82 8.11
C ALA A 345 3.03 -7.01 7.23
N PHE A 346 2.13 -7.96 6.95
CA PHE A 346 2.46 -9.17 6.21
C PHE A 346 2.35 -9.01 4.67
N CYS A 347 1.93 -7.84 4.17
CA CYS A 347 1.86 -7.54 2.74
C CYS A 347 2.28 -6.09 2.41
N LEU A 348 2.99 -5.89 1.30
CA LEU A 348 3.26 -4.55 0.73
C LEU A 348 1.97 -3.76 0.46
N MET A 349 0.91 -4.41 -0.03
CA MET A 349 -0.36 -3.76 -0.35
C MET A 349 -1.23 -3.50 0.90
N SER A 350 -0.58 -3.35 2.05
CA SER A 350 -1.18 -3.11 3.36
C SER A 350 -0.19 -2.32 4.21
N ASN A 351 -0.21 -2.49 5.53
CA ASN A 351 0.50 -1.61 6.45
C ASN A 351 2.00 -1.91 6.61
N SER A 352 2.60 -2.80 5.80
CA SER A 352 4.01 -3.19 5.99
C SER A 352 5.02 -2.06 5.84
N LEU A 353 4.68 -0.99 5.15
CA LEU A 353 5.57 0.15 5.00
C LEU A 353 5.84 0.82 6.34
N ASP A 354 4.88 0.89 7.25
CA ASP A 354 5.08 1.57 8.53
C ASP A 354 6.09 0.85 9.44
N ILE A 355 6.48 -0.38 9.10
CA ILE A 355 7.57 -1.11 9.75
C ILE A 355 8.94 -0.68 9.22
N ASP A 356 9.14 -0.72 7.89
CA ASP A 356 10.42 -0.37 7.27
C ASP A 356 10.25 0.04 5.79
N ASP A 357 10.40 1.34 5.50
CA ASP A 357 10.30 1.85 4.12
C ASP A 357 11.47 1.45 3.23
N LYS A 358 12.60 1.14 3.84
CA LYS A 358 13.85 0.80 3.15
C LYS A 358 13.91 -0.69 2.87
N ASN A 359 13.10 -1.49 3.56
CA ASN A 359 12.93 -2.91 3.34
C ASN A 359 11.44 -3.30 3.45
N PRO A 360 10.60 -2.89 2.48
CA PRO A 360 9.20 -3.29 2.47
C PRO A 360 9.06 -4.82 2.44
N SER A 361 8.04 -5.33 3.15
CA SER A 361 7.71 -6.77 3.15
C SER A 361 7.30 -7.26 1.76
N GLN A 362 7.26 -8.57 1.57
CA GLN A 362 6.76 -9.14 0.31
C GLN A 362 5.26 -8.89 0.13
N VAL A 363 4.77 -8.96 -1.10
CA VAL A 363 3.34 -9.18 -1.34
C VAL A 363 2.92 -10.59 -0.91
N CYS A 364 1.68 -10.77 -0.46
CA CYS A 364 1.19 -12.06 0.02
C CYS A 364 1.00 -13.09 -1.11
N ALA A 365 0.91 -14.38 -0.75
CA ALA A 365 0.71 -15.48 -1.69
C ALA A 365 -0.45 -15.26 -2.67
N TYR A 366 -1.55 -14.64 -2.21
CA TYR A 366 -2.69 -14.30 -3.05
C TYR A 366 -2.28 -13.43 -4.26
N LEU A 367 -1.60 -12.31 -4.01
CA LEU A 367 -1.18 -11.37 -5.05
C LEU A 367 -0.10 -11.98 -5.95
N LYS A 368 0.82 -12.76 -5.39
CA LYS A 368 1.83 -13.51 -6.17
C LYS A 368 1.18 -14.53 -7.10
N TYR A 369 0.17 -15.26 -6.61
CA TYR A 369 -0.59 -16.20 -7.42
C TYR A 369 -1.34 -15.49 -8.55
N ARG A 370 -2.04 -14.41 -8.25
CA ARG A 370 -2.74 -13.59 -9.25
C ARG A 370 -1.82 -13.01 -10.33
N ALA A 371 -0.61 -12.60 -9.97
CA ALA A 371 0.36 -12.07 -10.92
C ALA A 371 1.04 -13.15 -11.81
N GLY A 372 0.77 -14.44 -11.58
CA GLY A 372 1.44 -15.54 -12.28
C GLY A 372 2.85 -15.84 -11.73
N TRP A 373 3.17 -15.37 -10.52
CA TRP A 373 4.51 -15.48 -9.95
C TRP A 373 4.77 -16.81 -9.24
N SER A 374 3.76 -17.66 -9.12
CA SER A 374 3.89 -18.98 -8.49
C SER A 374 4.72 -19.97 -9.29
N ASN A 375 5.75 -20.55 -8.69
CA ASN A 375 6.50 -21.64 -9.32
C ASN A 375 5.71 -22.94 -9.32
N ASN A 376 5.00 -23.21 -8.23
CA ASN A 376 4.11 -24.36 -8.08
C ASN A 376 2.90 -23.95 -7.24
N ILE A 377 1.70 -24.29 -7.73
CA ILE A 377 0.48 -24.36 -6.94
C ILE A 377 0.14 -25.84 -6.78
N LEU A 378 0.06 -26.29 -5.54
CA LEU A 378 -0.27 -27.68 -5.21
C LEU A 378 -1.59 -27.70 -4.46
N ASN A 379 -2.54 -28.52 -4.90
CA ASN A 379 -3.76 -28.72 -4.13
C ASN A 379 -3.41 -29.39 -2.80
N VAL A 380 -4.10 -28.99 -1.74
CA VAL A 380 -4.07 -29.73 -0.48
C VAL A 380 -4.77 -31.08 -0.71
N GLU A 381 -4.02 -32.17 -0.60
CA GLU A 381 -4.54 -33.54 -0.78
C GLU A 381 -4.75 -34.24 0.57
N GLU A 382 -5.70 -35.18 0.62
CA GLU A 382 -6.04 -35.97 1.80
C GLU A 382 -4.85 -36.80 2.32
N ASP A 383 -4.64 -36.79 3.65
CA ASP A 383 -3.62 -37.57 4.37
C ASP A 383 -2.17 -37.37 3.86
N SER A 384 -1.86 -36.16 3.38
CA SER A 384 -0.55 -35.81 2.87
C SER A 384 0.36 -35.22 3.96
N ASN A 385 1.64 -35.63 3.98
CA ASN A 385 2.68 -34.90 4.71
C ASN A 385 3.26 -33.85 3.76
N LEU A 386 2.88 -32.60 3.97
CA LEU A 386 3.21 -31.47 3.12
C LEU A 386 4.40 -30.72 3.68
N VAL A 387 5.19 -30.12 2.78
CA VAL A 387 6.36 -29.35 3.16
C VAL A 387 6.49 -28.12 2.30
N ILE A 388 6.66 -26.98 2.94
CA ILE A 388 6.73 -25.68 2.27
C ILE A 388 7.95 -24.88 2.72
N GLN A 389 8.66 -24.33 1.74
CA GLN A 389 9.90 -23.58 1.94
C GLN A 389 9.64 -22.08 1.84
N SER A 390 10.16 -21.33 2.80
CA SER A 390 10.11 -19.86 2.77
C SER A 390 11.00 -19.28 1.68
N GLY A 391 10.66 -18.07 1.22
CA GLY A 391 11.45 -17.37 0.19
C GLY A 391 11.36 -18.02 -1.19
N THR A 392 10.35 -18.85 -1.43
CA THR A 392 10.03 -19.40 -2.75
C THR A 392 8.54 -19.17 -3.01
N ASN A 393 8.16 -18.96 -4.26
CA ASN A 393 6.74 -18.82 -4.64
C ASN A 393 6.09 -20.19 -4.87
N ASN A 394 6.24 -21.11 -3.91
CA ASN A 394 5.56 -22.40 -3.89
C ASN A 394 4.42 -22.33 -2.88
N PHE A 395 3.21 -22.68 -3.30
CA PHE A 395 2.02 -22.52 -2.48
C PHE A 395 1.20 -23.81 -2.44
N TYR A 396 0.53 -24.03 -1.31
CA TYR A 396 -0.58 -24.98 -1.23
C TYR A 396 -1.90 -24.23 -1.29
N ILE A 397 -2.93 -24.85 -1.86
CA ILE A 397 -4.24 -24.22 -2.03
C ILE A 397 -5.38 -25.21 -1.79
N HIS A 398 -6.43 -24.76 -1.11
CA HIS A 398 -7.68 -25.48 -0.90
C HIS A 398 -8.84 -24.61 -1.39
N ARG A 399 -9.61 -25.10 -2.37
CA ARG A 399 -10.62 -24.29 -3.08
C ARG A 399 -12.03 -24.73 -2.75
N LYS A 400 -12.91 -23.76 -2.49
CA LYS A 400 -14.36 -23.94 -2.66
C LYS A 400 -14.72 -23.90 -4.14
N ASN A 401 -14.12 -22.93 -4.83
CA ASN A 401 -14.22 -22.65 -6.26
C ASN A 401 -13.05 -21.71 -6.64
N GLU A 402 -13.04 -21.16 -7.86
CA GLU A 402 -11.96 -20.26 -8.31
C GLU A 402 -11.94 -18.89 -7.62
N ARG A 403 -13.01 -18.55 -6.89
CA ARG A 403 -13.23 -17.24 -6.26
C ARG A 403 -12.84 -17.28 -4.79
N GLU A 404 -13.35 -18.30 -4.08
CA GLU A 404 -13.15 -18.49 -2.64
C GLU A 404 -12.24 -19.68 -2.35
N TYR A 405 -11.12 -19.44 -1.67
CA TYR A 405 -10.11 -20.45 -1.37
C TYR A 405 -9.18 -20.04 -0.21
N PHE A 406 -8.49 -21.03 0.36
CA PHE A 406 -7.33 -20.81 1.21
C PHE A 406 -6.05 -21.02 0.42
N ILE A 407 -5.11 -20.08 0.47
CA ILE A 407 -3.75 -20.24 -0.08
C ILE A 407 -2.72 -20.13 1.05
N ILE A 408 -1.73 -21.03 1.03
CA ILE A 408 -0.83 -21.29 2.16
C ILE A 408 0.61 -21.05 1.71
N GLU A 409 1.36 -20.27 2.50
CA GLU A 409 2.79 -20.01 2.31
C GLU A 409 3.59 -20.09 3.62
N ASN A 410 4.92 -20.24 3.52
CA ASN A 410 5.82 -20.14 4.67
C ASN A 410 6.53 -18.78 4.67
N ARG A 411 6.28 -17.97 5.71
CA ARG A 411 6.89 -16.65 5.89
C ARG A 411 7.86 -16.70 7.07
N GLN A 412 9.06 -16.17 6.87
CA GLN A 412 10.13 -16.18 7.88
C GLN A 412 10.75 -14.79 7.97
N GLN A 413 11.16 -14.38 9.18
CA GLN A 413 11.79 -13.07 9.45
C GLN A 413 13.19 -12.95 8.81
N SER A 414 13.24 -12.89 7.49
CA SER A 414 14.45 -12.87 6.67
C SER A 414 14.20 -12.15 5.34
N GLY A 415 15.25 -11.63 4.72
CA GLY A 415 15.12 -10.88 3.46
C GLY A 415 14.14 -9.70 3.58
N ARG A 416 13.21 -9.58 2.64
CA ARG A 416 12.11 -8.61 2.67
C ARG A 416 11.24 -8.70 3.92
N ASP A 417 11.03 -9.91 4.42
CA ASP A 417 10.18 -10.15 5.58
C ASP A 417 10.91 -10.03 6.92
N LYS A 418 12.14 -9.51 6.95
CA LYS A 418 12.96 -9.40 8.17
C LYS A 418 12.20 -8.83 9.38
N ASN A 419 11.29 -7.90 9.15
CA ASN A 419 10.59 -7.16 10.20
C ASN A 419 9.10 -7.50 10.33
N ILE A 420 8.58 -8.55 9.65
CA ILE A 420 7.17 -8.95 9.87
C ILE A 420 6.98 -9.44 11.32
N PRO A 421 5.79 -9.30 11.93
CA PRO A 421 5.61 -9.57 13.37
C PRO A 421 5.77 -11.04 13.76
N SER A 422 5.44 -11.98 12.88
CA SER A 422 5.49 -13.42 13.14
C SER A 422 6.13 -14.21 11.99
N ALA A 423 6.67 -15.39 12.31
CA ALA A 423 7.30 -16.31 11.36
C ALA A 423 6.66 -17.69 11.49
N GLY A 424 6.18 -18.25 10.38
CA GLY A 424 5.46 -19.53 10.38
C GLY A 424 4.72 -19.78 9.07
N ILE A 425 3.72 -20.66 9.13
CA ILE A 425 2.76 -20.87 8.06
C ILE A 425 1.75 -19.72 8.07
N ALA A 426 1.67 -18.98 6.97
CA ALA A 426 0.61 -18.02 6.69
C ALA A 426 -0.49 -18.70 5.87
N ILE A 427 -1.73 -18.57 6.35
CA ILE A 427 -2.92 -19.04 5.65
C ILE A 427 -3.73 -17.81 5.28
N TRP A 428 -3.97 -17.63 3.99
CA TRP A 428 -4.75 -16.52 3.45
C TRP A 428 -6.12 -17.02 3.04
N HIS A 429 -7.20 -16.45 3.58
CA HIS A 429 -8.56 -16.71 3.11
C HIS A 429 -8.92 -15.65 2.09
N VAL A 430 -9.10 -16.09 0.85
CA VAL A 430 -9.37 -15.25 -0.31
C VAL A 430 -10.80 -15.49 -0.77
N ASP A 431 -11.51 -14.41 -1.09
CA ASP A 431 -12.74 -14.42 -1.89
C ASP A 431 -12.78 -13.17 -2.79
N ILE A 432 -12.62 -13.33 -4.11
CA ILE A 432 -12.57 -12.18 -5.04
C ILE A 432 -13.90 -11.39 -5.14
N ASP A 433 -15.00 -11.88 -4.56
CA ASP A 433 -16.25 -11.13 -4.39
C ASP A 433 -16.28 -10.24 -3.15
N GLY A 434 -15.31 -10.41 -2.26
CA GLY A 434 -15.14 -9.61 -1.07
C GLY A 434 -14.61 -8.21 -1.35
N SER A 435 -14.42 -7.44 -0.28
CA SER A 435 -13.72 -6.15 -0.33
C SER A 435 -12.97 -5.94 0.98
N ASN A 436 -11.74 -5.43 0.92
CA ASN A 436 -10.98 -5.13 2.13
C ASN A 436 -11.54 -3.95 2.96
N ASN A 437 -12.63 -3.34 2.49
CA ASN A 437 -13.47 -2.38 3.22
C ASN A 437 -14.66 -3.04 3.96
N HIS A 438 -14.75 -4.38 3.96
CA HIS A 438 -15.82 -5.14 4.60
C HIS A 438 -15.28 -5.99 5.75
N GLU A 439 -14.97 -5.33 6.87
CA GLU A 439 -14.38 -5.94 8.06
C GLU A 439 -15.31 -6.86 8.85
N GLN A 440 -16.57 -7.01 8.44
CA GLN A 440 -17.62 -7.62 9.26
C GLN A 440 -17.48 -9.14 9.36
N MET A 441 -16.66 -9.76 8.49
CA MET A 441 -16.39 -11.21 8.47
C MET A 441 -17.69 -12.03 8.40
N THR A 442 -18.60 -11.62 7.53
CA THR A 442 -19.90 -12.29 7.31
C THR A 442 -20.04 -12.70 5.85
N ALA A 443 -20.89 -13.69 5.57
CA ALA A 443 -21.23 -14.13 4.21
C ALA A 443 -21.58 -13.02 3.20
N LYS A 444 -22.06 -11.87 3.69
CA LYS A 444 -22.47 -10.74 2.85
C LYS A 444 -21.39 -9.66 2.75
N TYR A 445 -20.57 -9.51 3.79
CA TYR A 445 -19.60 -8.45 3.94
C TYR A 445 -18.35 -9.05 4.59
N HIS A 446 -17.35 -9.31 3.76
CA HIS A 446 -16.08 -9.95 4.11
C HIS A 446 -14.94 -9.45 3.21
N PHE A 447 -13.71 -9.70 3.65
CA PHE A 447 -12.49 -9.31 2.96
C PHE A 447 -12.31 -10.02 1.62
N GLU A 448 -11.69 -9.32 0.67
CA GLU A 448 -11.20 -9.97 -0.56
C GLU A 448 -10.04 -10.92 -0.22
N CYS A 449 -9.14 -10.47 0.65
CA CYS A 449 -8.06 -11.27 1.20
C CYS A 449 -7.89 -10.94 2.68
N SER A 450 -7.83 -11.97 3.53
CA SER A 450 -7.57 -11.85 4.97
C SER A 450 -6.45 -12.81 5.39
N LEU A 451 -5.64 -12.38 6.36
CA LEU A 451 -4.72 -13.28 7.06
C LEU A 451 -5.52 -14.01 8.14
N VAL A 452 -5.52 -15.35 8.08
CA VAL A 452 -6.05 -16.16 9.17
C VAL A 452 -5.07 -16.07 10.35
N GLN A 453 -5.37 -15.21 11.33
CA GLN A 453 -4.53 -14.99 12.51
C GLN A 453 -4.59 -16.19 13.44
N ALA A 454 -3.48 -16.90 13.59
CA ALA A 454 -3.40 -18.20 14.23
C ALA A 454 -3.86 -18.19 15.71
N ASP A 455 -3.80 -17.06 16.39
CA ASP A 455 -4.25 -16.91 17.78
C ASP A 455 -5.77 -16.68 17.94
N GLY A 456 -6.48 -16.44 16.84
CA GLY A 456 -7.92 -16.18 16.80
C GLY A 456 -8.32 -14.84 17.43
N ARG A 457 -7.39 -13.90 17.60
CA ARG A 457 -7.66 -12.60 18.22
C ARG A 457 -8.25 -11.60 17.25
N TYR A 458 -8.06 -11.78 15.94
CA TYR A 458 -8.61 -10.91 14.90
C TYR A 458 -8.27 -9.44 15.16
N ASP A 459 -7.01 -9.18 15.50
CA ASP A 459 -6.53 -7.85 15.85
C ASP A 459 -6.44 -6.96 14.60
N LEU A 460 -6.13 -7.54 13.44
CA LEU A 460 -6.08 -6.82 12.17
C LEU A 460 -7.46 -6.32 11.71
N GLU A 461 -8.56 -7.00 12.03
CA GLU A 461 -9.91 -6.63 11.62
C GLU A 461 -10.57 -5.63 12.58
N LYS A 462 -9.94 -5.34 13.73
CA LYS A 462 -10.51 -4.54 14.81
C LYS A 462 -9.86 -3.17 14.92
N LYS A 463 -10.68 -2.13 15.07
CA LYS A 463 -10.24 -0.72 15.18
C LYS A 463 -9.21 -0.45 16.27
N GLN A 464 -9.29 -1.20 17.36
CA GLN A 464 -8.43 -1.07 18.55
C GLN A 464 -7.39 -2.20 18.63
N GLY A 465 -7.33 -3.06 17.61
CA GLY A 465 -6.36 -4.13 17.53
C GLY A 465 -4.98 -3.61 17.12
N ASN A 466 -4.06 -4.54 16.94
CA ASN A 466 -2.68 -4.26 16.57
C ASN A 466 -2.55 -4.14 15.05
N TRP A 467 -2.21 -2.94 14.55
CA TRP A 467 -2.21 -2.64 13.12
C TRP A 467 -1.17 -3.41 12.31
N GLU A 468 -0.06 -3.76 12.95
CA GLU A 468 1.01 -4.52 12.29
C GLU A 468 0.70 -6.03 12.28
N GLY A 469 -0.14 -6.51 13.20
CA GLY A 469 -0.23 -7.92 13.61
C GLY A 469 0.66 -8.22 14.82
N ASP A 470 0.77 -9.45 15.27
CA ASP A 470 1.62 -9.83 16.40
C ASP A 470 2.37 -11.15 16.21
N ALA A 471 3.22 -11.50 17.19
CA ALA A 471 4.09 -12.67 17.12
C ALA A 471 3.33 -14.02 17.07
N THR A 472 2.04 -14.02 17.36
CA THR A 472 1.18 -15.20 17.41
C THR A 472 0.22 -15.32 16.23
N ASP A 473 0.34 -14.45 15.21
CA ASP A 473 -0.53 -14.47 14.03
C ASP A 473 -0.24 -15.58 13.00
N LEU A 474 0.98 -16.12 12.92
CA LEU A 474 1.30 -17.23 12.02
C LEU A 474 1.31 -18.59 12.75
N PHE A 475 0.99 -19.66 12.01
CA PHE A 475 0.87 -21.01 12.56
C PHE A 475 2.23 -21.72 12.66
N TYR A 476 2.54 -22.33 13.80
CA TYR A 476 3.75 -23.12 14.05
C TYR A 476 3.64 -23.94 15.35
N ALA A 477 4.43 -25.02 15.47
CA ALA A 477 4.53 -25.78 16.72
C ALA A 477 5.00 -24.88 17.89
N GLY A 478 4.20 -24.84 18.96
CA GLY A 478 4.45 -23.98 20.13
C GLY A 478 3.63 -22.68 20.15
N ASN A 479 2.90 -22.40 19.07
CA ASN A 479 1.78 -21.45 19.03
C ASN A 479 0.49 -22.23 18.71
N ASN A 480 -0.32 -21.79 17.75
CA ASN A 480 -1.36 -22.62 17.16
C ASN A 480 -0.78 -23.44 16.00
N ASP A 481 -0.86 -24.76 16.11
CA ASP A 481 -0.37 -25.73 15.14
C ASP A 481 -1.50 -26.50 14.43
N GLN A 482 -2.74 -26.00 14.53
CA GLN A 482 -3.94 -26.61 13.95
C GLN A 482 -4.90 -25.57 13.35
N PHE A 483 -5.55 -25.92 12.25
CA PHE A 483 -6.57 -25.11 11.59
C PHE A 483 -7.63 -26.02 10.98
N ASN A 484 -8.87 -25.97 11.48
CA ASN A 484 -10.00 -26.74 10.97
C ASN A 484 -11.35 -26.08 11.29
N ASP A 485 -12.45 -26.70 10.88
CA ASP A 485 -13.80 -26.12 10.99
C ASP A 485 -14.29 -25.94 12.44
N ASN A 486 -13.53 -26.41 13.44
CA ASN A 486 -13.84 -26.35 14.87
C ASN A 486 -12.78 -25.63 15.71
N THR A 487 -11.69 -25.13 15.11
CA THR A 487 -10.67 -24.35 15.83
C THR A 487 -11.09 -22.88 15.99
N THR A 488 -10.23 -22.06 16.60
CA THR A 488 -10.36 -20.60 16.56
C THR A 488 -8.96 -20.05 16.25
N PRO A 489 -8.74 -19.48 15.05
CA PRO A 489 -9.70 -19.29 13.96
C PRO A 489 -10.15 -20.63 13.35
N ASP A 490 -11.32 -20.64 12.70
CA ASP A 490 -11.86 -21.83 12.01
C ASP A 490 -11.69 -21.75 10.50
N SER A 491 -11.75 -22.89 9.82
CA SER A 491 -11.57 -23.00 8.37
C SER A 491 -12.86 -22.88 7.56
N ARG A 492 -13.97 -22.38 8.11
CA ARG A 492 -15.22 -22.32 7.35
C ARG A 492 -15.12 -21.30 6.22
N TRP A 493 -15.90 -21.54 5.17
CA TRP A 493 -16.13 -20.55 4.14
C TRP A 493 -16.92 -19.36 4.70
N TRP A 494 -16.90 -18.21 4.01
CA TRP A 494 -17.59 -17.00 4.47
C TRP A 494 -19.10 -17.19 4.65
N ASP A 495 -19.72 -18.11 3.91
CA ASP A 495 -21.12 -18.50 4.07
C ASP A 495 -21.41 -19.41 5.28
N GLY A 496 -20.37 -19.75 6.06
CA GLY A 496 -20.42 -20.60 7.24
C GLY A 496 -20.44 -22.11 6.94
N THR A 497 -20.44 -22.49 5.66
CA THR A 497 -20.34 -23.91 5.28
C THR A 497 -18.96 -24.46 5.59
N LEU A 498 -18.90 -25.77 5.85
CA LEU A 498 -17.64 -26.46 6.15
C LEU A 498 -16.72 -26.38 4.93
N SER A 499 -15.45 -26.03 5.13
CA SER A 499 -14.45 -26.21 4.08
C SER A 499 -13.92 -27.62 4.02
N ASN A 500 -14.13 -28.39 5.10
CA ASN A 500 -13.57 -29.71 5.33
C ASN A 500 -12.04 -29.73 5.42
N LEU A 501 -11.38 -28.56 5.40
CA LEU A 501 -9.93 -28.45 5.51
C LEU A 501 -9.50 -28.67 6.96
N GLU A 502 -8.63 -29.63 7.18
CA GLU A 502 -7.91 -29.79 8.44
C GLU A 502 -6.41 -29.70 8.16
N ILE A 503 -5.72 -28.75 8.78
CA ILE A 503 -4.26 -28.65 8.85
C ILE A 503 -3.84 -28.90 10.29
N TYR A 504 -2.86 -29.78 10.50
CA TYR A 504 -2.41 -30.19 11.83
C TYR A 504 -0.96 -30.69 11.80
N ASP A 505 -0.39 -30.97 12.98
CA ASP A 505 1.01 -31.36 13.15
C ASP A 505 1.98 -30.39 12.45
N ILE A 506 1.67 -29.08 12.48
CA ILE A 506 2.56 -28.06 11.91
C ILE A 506 3.87 -28.06 12.71
N THR A 507 5.00 -28.13 12.02
CA THR A 507 6.33 -28.18 12.68
C THR A 507 6.74 -26.83 13.29
N ASN A 508 7.85 -26.81 14.03
CA ASN A 508 8.46 -25.56 14.51
C ASN A 508 8.76 -24.59 13.35
N SER A 509 8.63 -23.30 13.63
CA SER A 509 8.96 -22.24 12.66
C SER A 509 10.40 -22.37 12.18
N SER A 510 10.56 -22.46 10.85
CA SER A 510 11.86 -22.59 10.19
C SER A 510 11.75 -22.35 8.69
N VAL A 511 12.89 -22.25 8.00
CA VAL A 511 12.96 -22.09 6.54
C VAL A 511 12.18 -23.17 5.78
N LYS A 512 12.06 -24.39 6.33
CA LYS A 512 11.33 -25.50 5.73
C LYS A 512 10.40 -26.11 6.77
N MET A 513 9.11 -25.79 6.66
CA MET A 513 8.09 -26.25 7.59
C MET A 513 7.28 -27.39 6.97
N GLY A 514 7.00 -28.40 7.79
CA GLY A 514 6.07 -29.47 7.46
C GLY A 514 4.73 -29.28 8.15
N PHE A 515 3.68 -29.86 7.57
CA PHE A 515 2.36 -30.01 8.18
C PHE A 515 1.64 -31.20 7.55
N LYS A 516 0.57 -31.68 8.20
CA LYS A 516 -0.35 -32.66 7.61
C LYS A 516 -1.65 -31.99 7.25
N ALA A 517 -2.31 -32.53 6.22
CA ALA A 517 -3.63 -32.06 5.85
C ALA A 517 -4.62 -33.20 5.60
N ARG A 518 -5.91 -32.92 5.83
CA ARG A 518 -7.05 -33.78 5.50
C ARG A 518 -8.19 -32.95 4.93
N ILE A 519 -9.01 -33.59 4.10
CA ILE A 519 -10.25 -33.04 3.56
C ILE A 519 -11.39 -33.97 4.03
N SER A 520 -12.13 -33.60 5.08
CA SER A 520 -13.09 -34.50 5.76
C SER A 520 -14.50 -33.96 5.93
#